data_AF-A0A2A2Y0M7-F1
#
_entry.id   AF-A0A2A2Y0M7-F1
#
_cell.length_a   1.000
_cell.length_b   1.000
_cell.length_c   1.000
_cell.angle_alpha   90.00
_cell.angle_beta   90.00
_cell.angle_gamma   90.00
#
_symmetry.space_group_name_H-M   'P 1'
#
loop_
_entity.id
_entity.type
_entity.pdbx_description
1 polymer ?
#
loop_
_entity_poly.entity_id
_entity_poly.type
_entity_poly.pdbx_seq_one_letter_code
_entity_poly.pdbx_strand_id
1 'polypeptide(L)'
;MTFSLDLTKPLSRVGFLVNLVFLTVVFSGLSWLSFGYMTHSLPQGAIHAEEKAIAQKAQDQAFAKAKTAAKGKVFDEKASLAEAKQVGLAAAAKEHDKIKHEAEALWSPFAVFLLIISAIFFAGFLSIALQRRVNEAGKNGLLVFVAHLGAWALATFIAFEPFLTHHGLTKAWSVGGIAGIVLMLPVVLAGAGQADDHGH
;
A
#
# COMPACT_ATOMS: atom_id res chain seq x y z
N MET A 1 -9.15 16.04 -24.06
CA MET A 1 -9.20 14.74 -23.34
C MET A 1 -8.01 14.66 -22.41
N THR A 2 -8.28 14.57 -21.11
CA THR A 2 -7.32 14.60 -19.99
C THR A 2 -6.29 13.48 -20.07
N PHE A 3 -6.71 12.25 -20.39
CA PHE A 3 -5.83 11.10 -20.54
C PHE A 3 -5.58 10.78 -22.01
N SER A 4 -4.50 11.32 -22.55
CA SER A 4 -3.94 10.87 -23.82
C SER A 4 -2.49 10.49 -23.59
N LEU A 5 -2.12 9.29 -24.05
CA LEU A 5 -0.73 8.81 -24.06
C LEU A 5 0.07 9.37 -25.24
N ASP A 6 -0.61 10.08 -26.15
CA ASP A 6 0.00 10.73 -27.29
C ASP A 6 0.81 11.96 -26.82
N LEU A 7 2.13 11.82 -26.88
CA LEU A 7 3.08 12.86 -26.48
C LEU A 7 3.07 14.08 -27.41
N THR A 8 2.55 13.92 -28.62
CA THR A 8 2.45 15.00 -29.61
C THR A 8 1.33 15.98 -29.28
N LYS A 9 0.34 15.54 -28.47
CA LYS A 9 -0.79 16.38 -28.09
C LYS A 9 -0.40 17.28 -26.92
N PRO A 10 -0.59 18.60 -27.05
CA PRO A 10 -0.30 19.52 -25.97
C PRO A 10 -1.20 19.26 -24.75
N LEU A 11 -0.73 19.70 -23.59
CA LEU A 11 -1.49 19.66 -22.34
C LEU A 11 -1.43 21.02 -21.66
N SER A 12 -2.59 21.66 -21.55
CA SER A 12 -2.70 22.95 -20.86
C SER A 12 -2.38 22.81 -19.37
N ARG A 13 -2.08 23.94 -18.71
CA ARG A 13 -1.84 23.99 -17.26
C ARG A 13 -2.98 23.35 -16.45
N VAL A 14 -4.22 23.70 -16.79
CA VAL A 14 -5.41 23.15 -16.12
C VAL A 14 -5.53 21.65 -16.39
N GLY A 15 -5.31 21.20 -17.63
CA GLY A 15 -5.31 19.78 -17.97
C GLY A 15 -4.25 18.99 -17.20
N PHE A 16 -3.06 19.57 -17.02
CA PHE A 16 -2.00 18.97 -16.21
C PHE A 16 -2.39 18.86 -14.73
N LEU A 17 -2.91 19.94 -14.13
CA LEU A 17 -3.32 19.94 -12.72
C LEU A 17 -4.45 18.94 -12.46
N VAL A 18 -5.43 18.84 -13.37
CA VAL A 18 -6.51 17.85 -13.28
C VAL A 18 -5.93 16.43 -13.33
N ASN A 19 -4.99 16.14 -14.23
CA ASN A 19 -4.32 14.84 -14.28
C ASN A 19 -3.53 14.56 -13.01
N LEU A 20 -2.80 15.53 -12.48
CA LEU A 20 -2.02 15.38 -11.26
C LEU A 20 -2.93 15.02 -10.07
N VAL A 21 -4.03 15.75 -9.89
CA VAL A 21 -5.01 15.47 -8.82
C VAL A 21 -5.63 14.09 -9.02
N PHE A 22 -6.10 13.78 -10.23
CA PHE A 22 -6.71 12.49 -10.53
C PHE A 22 -5.75 11.33 -10.24
N LEU A 23 -4.51 11.41 -10.75
CA LEU A 23 -3.51 10.37 -10.54
C LEU A 23 -3.18 10.21 -9.05
N THR A 24 -3.03 11.31 -8.33
CA THR A 24 -2.78 11.29 -6.89
C THR A 24 -3.90 10.56 -6.14
N VAL A 25 -5.17 10.88 -6.44
CA VAL A 25 -6.33 10.25 -5.79
C VAL A 25 -6.41 8.76 -6.13
N VAL A 26 -6.29 8.40 -7.41
CA VAL A 26 -6.39 7.01 -7.88
C VAL A 26 -5.28 6.15 -7.28
N PHE A 27 -4.02 6.60 -7.36
CA PHE A 27 -2.89 5.82 -6.88
C PHE A 27 -2.77 5.82 -5.36
N SER A 28 -3.17 6.89 -4.66
CA SER A 28 -3.31 6.85 -3.19
C SER A 28 -4.37 5.81 -2.80
N GLY A 29 -5.57 5.85 -3.39
CA GLY A 29 -6.64 4.89 -3.09
C GLY A 29 -6.23 3.43 -3.36
N LEU A 30 -5.62 3.16 -4.51
CA LEU A 30 -5.10 1.83 -4.84
C LEU A 30 -4.04 1.35 -3.85
N SER A 31 -3.15 2.25 -3.42
CA SER A 31 -2.08 1.93 -2.47
C SER A 31 -2.65 1.60 -1.09
N TRP A 32 -3.58 2.42 -0.58
CA TRP A 32 -4.26 2.17 0.69
C TRP A 32 -5.06 0.86 0.69
N LEU A 33 -5.82 0.60 -0.38
CA LEU A 33 -6.58 -0.63 -0.52
C LEU A 33 -5.66 -1.86 -0.59
N SER A 34 -4.61 -1.79 -1.40
CA SER A 34 -3.66 -2.88 -1.59
C SER A 34 -2.88 -3.17 -0.31
N PHE A 35 -2.39 -2.12 0.35
CA PHE A 35 -1.68 -2.25 1.63
C PHE A 35 -2.60 -2.82 2.72
N GLY A 36 -3.79 -2.24 2.91
CA GLY A 36 -4.75 -2.72 3.92
C GLY A 36 -5.21 -4.15 3.65
N TYR A 37 -5.41 -4.54 2.40
CA TYR A 37 -5.75 -5.92 2.05
C TYR A 37 -4.62 -6.90 2.41
N MET A 38 -3.38 -6.53 2.11
CA MET A 38 -2.20 -7.37 2.38
C MET A 38 -1.83 -7.43 3.87
N THR A 39 -2.03 -6.36 4.64
CA THR A 39 -1.63 -6.31 6.06
C THR A 39 -2.76 -6.66 7.03
N HIS A 40 -4.02 -6.67 6.58
CA HIS A 40 -5.16 -6.95 7.46
C HIS A 40 -6.01 -8.14 6.96
N SER A 41 -6.55 -8.06 5.75
CA SER A 41 -7.54 -9.05 5.28
C SER A 41 -6.94 -10.42 4.97
N LEU A 42 -5.78 -10.47 4.32
CA LEU A 42 -5.13 -11.74 3.98
C LEU A 42 -4.52 -12.47 5.20
N PRO A 43 -3.83 -11.80 6.14
CA PRO A 43 -3.33 -12.44 7.34
C PRO A 43 -4.42 -13.08 8.20
N GLN A 44 -5.64 -12.49 8.24
CA GLN A 44 -6.74 -13.00 9.07
C GLN A 44 -7.06 -14.47 8.81
N GLY A 45 -7.05 -14.92 7.55
CA GLY A 45 -7.33 -16.31 7.21
C GLY A 45 -6.30 -17.28 7.80
N ALA A 46 -5.02 -16.92 7.73
CA ALA A 46 -3.92 -17.69 8.30
C ALA A 46 -3.99 -17.70 9.84
N ILE A 47 -4.23 -16.53 10.45
CA ILE A 47 -4.37 -16.39 11.90
C ILE A 47 -5.48 -17.31 12.44
N HIS A 48 -6.67 -17.27 11.82
CA HIS A 48 -7.79 -18.10 12.27
C HIS A 48 -7.54 -19.60 12.09
N ALA A 49 -6.80 -20.00 11.05
CA ALA A 49 -6.47 -21.40 10.83
C ALA A 49 -5.49 -21.92 11.89
N GLU A 50 -4.43 -21.15 12.19
CA GLU A 50 -3.44 -21.52 13.20
C GLU A 50 -4.01 -21.49 14.62
N GLU A 51 -4.81 -20.48 14.96
CA GLU A 51 -5.52 -20.44 16.26
C GLU A 51 -6.42 -21.66 16.46
N LYS A 52 -7.16 -22.07 15.43
CA LYS A 52 -7.98 -23.28 15.48
C LYS A 52 -7.13 -24.53 15.68
N ALA A 53 -5.99 -24.64 15.00
CA ALA A 53 -5.09 -25.78 15.13
C ALA A 53 -4.49 -25.87 16.55
N ILE A 54 -4.06 -24.73 17.12
CA ILE A 54 -3.54 -24.64 18.48
C ILE A 54 -4.63 -24.96 19.51
N ALA A 55 -5.82 -24.38 19.33
CA ALA A 55 -6.96 -24.61 20.22
C ALA A 55 -7.37 -26.09 20.23
N GLN A 56 -7.47 -26.74 19.05
CA GLN A 56 -7.78 -28.16 18.94
C GLN A 56 -6.70 -29.02 19.59
N LYS A 57 -5.42 -28.76 19.31
CA LYS A 57 -4.31 -29.52 19.90
C LYS A 57 -4.30 -29.42 21.43
N ALA A 58 -4.50 -28.22 21.98
CA ALA A 58 -4.54 -28.01 23.42
C ALA A 58 -5.81 -28.61 24.07
N GLN A 59 -6.96 -28.51 23.40
CA GLN A 59 -8.20 -29.16 23.82
C GLN A 59 -8.04 -30.68 23.87
N ASP A 60 -7.52 -31.31 22.81
CA ASP A 60 -7.36 -32.76 22.74
C ASP A 60 -6.40 -33.28 23.80
N GLN A 61 -5.31 -32.54 24.05
CA GLN A 61 -4.37 -32.86 25.13
C GLN A 61 -5.01 -32.72 26.52
N ALA A 62 -5.79 -31.67 26.77
CA ALA A 62 -6.48 -31.46 28.04
C ALA A 62 -7.54 -32.54 28.28
N PHE A 63 -8.32 -32.88 27.26
CA PHE A 63 -9.34 -33.92 27.32
C PHE A 63 -8.72 -35.31 27.51
N ALA A 64 -7.64 -35.64 26.80
CA ALA A 64 -6.93 -36.90 26.98
C ALA A 64 -6.33 -37.03 28.40
N LYS A 65 -5.79 -35.93 28.96
CA LYS A 65 -5.33 -35.89 30.35
C LYS A 65 -6.47 -36.09 31.35
N ALA A 66 -7.62 -35.44 31.15
CA ALA A 66 -8.79 -35.63 32.01
C ALA A 66 -9.30 -37.08 31.97
N LYS A 67 -9.38 -37.68 30.77
CA LYS A 67 -9.81 -39.07 30.57
C LYS A 67 -8.86 -40.08 31.20
N THR A 68 -7.55 -39.84 31.13
CA THR A 68 -6.55 -40.71 31.77
C THR A 68 -6.54 -40.58 33.30
N ALA A 69 -6.76 -39.37 33.83
CA ALA A 69 -6.86 -39.11 35.27
C ALA A 69 -8.12 -39.73 35.90
N ALA A 70 -9.20 -39.85 35.13
CA ALA A 70 -10.47 -40.41 35.61
C ALA A 70 -10.52 -41.95 35.67
N LYS A 71 -9.43 -42.68 35.31
CA LYS A 71 -9.38 -44.16 35.31
C LYS A 71 -9.95 -44.75 36.61
N GLY A 72 -11.18 -45.27 36.53
CA GLY A 72 -11.91 -45.92 37.63
C GLY A 72 -13.00 -45.10 38.34
N LYS A 73 -13.28 -43.85 37.93
CA LYS A 73 -14.36 -42.99 38.47
C LYS A 73 -15.35 -42.57 37.39
N VAL A 74 -16.54 -42.11 37.80
CA VAL A 74 -17.55 -41.51 36.91
C VAL A 74 -16.92 -40.30 36.21
N PHE A 75 -16.69 -40.42 34.90
CA PHE A 75 -16.13 -39.37 34.07
C PHE A 75 -17.27 -38.56 33.44
N ASP A 76 -17.36 -37.28 33.77
CA ASP A 76 -18.26 -36.37 33.08
C ASP A 76 -17.58 -35.86 31.80
N GLU A 77 -17.92 -36.52 30.69
CA GLU A 77 -17.41 -36.20 29.37
C GLU A 77 -17.80 -34.79 28.90
N LYS A 78 -19.00 -34.30 29.28
CA LYS A 78 -19.46 -32.97 28.89
C LYS A 78 -18.71 -31.87 29.65
N ALA A 79 -18.55 -32.02 30.96
CA ALA A 79 -17.79 -31.07 31.76
C ALA A 79 -16.32 -31.03 31.35
N SER A 80 -15.71 -32.20 31.15
CA SER A 80 -14.30 -32.30 30.73
C SER A 80 -14.05 -31.72 29.33
N LEU A 81 -15.01 -31.86 28.42
CA LEU A 81 -14.94 -31.26 27.08
C LEU A 81 -15.13 -29.74 27.13
N ALA A 82 -15.97 -29.22 28.05
CA ALA A 82 -16.12 -27.79 28.28
C ALA A 82 -14.84 -27.17 28.85
N GLU A 83 -14.22 -27.80 29.85
CA GLU A 83 -12.93 -27.36 30.40
C GLU A 83 -11.80 -27.44 29.37
N ALA A 84 -11.72 -28.53 28.60
CA ALA A 84 -10.74 -28.68 27.53
C ALA A 84 -10.88 -27.61 26.44
N LYS A 85 -12.12 -27.22 26.09
CA LYS A 85 -12.37 -26.10 25.17
C LYS A 85 -11.85 -24.78 25.73
N GLN A 86 -12.05 -24.50 27.02
CA GLN A 86 -11.51 -23.29 27.65
C GLN A 86 -9.98 -23.27 27.65
N VAL A 87 -9.34 -24.41 27.90
CA VAL A 87 -7.87 -24.54 27.78
C VAL A 87 -7.40 -24.31 26.35
N GLY A 88 -8.12 -24.84 25.35
CA GLY A 88 -7.85 -24.60 23.93
C GLY A 88 -7.91 -23.12 23.55
N LEU A 89 -8.99 -22.43 23.95
CA LEU A 89 -9.15 -20.99 23.71
C LEU A 89 -8.06 -20.15 24.40
N ALA A 90 -7.71 -20.49 25.65
CA ALA A 90 -6.66 -19.81 26.38
C ALA A 90 -5.27 -20.02 25.76
N ALA A 91 -4.99 -21.20 25.20
CA ALA A 91 -3.75 -21.49 24.50
C ALA A 91 -3.63 -20.70 23.18
N ALA A 92 -4.70 -20.64 22.38
CA ALA A 92 -4.73 -19.83 21.17
C ALA A 92 -4.56 -18.33 21.48
N ALA A 93 -5.23 -17.82 22.53
CA ALA A 93 -5.10 -16.43 22.94
C ALA A 93 -3.68 -16.06 23.40
N LYS A 94 -2.95 -16.98 24.04
CA LYS A 94 -1.56 -16.75 24.45
C LYS A 94 -0.60 -16.61 23.27
N GLU A 95 -0.87 -17.29 22.17
CA GLU A 95 -0.02 -17.26 20.98
C GLU A 95 -0.51 -16.27 19.91
N HIS A 96 -1.66 -15.60 20.13
CA HIS A 96 -2.31 -14.72 19.15
C HIS A 96 -1.36 -13.68 18.55
N ASP A 97 -0.66 -12.93 19.38
CA ASP A 97 0.22 -11.85 18.91
C ASP A 97 1.39 -12.37 18.07
N LYS A 98 1.89 -13.56 18.41
CA LYS A 98 2.96 -14.22 17.65
C LYS A 98 2.47 -14.70 16.30
N ILE A 99 1.32 -15.39 16.27
CA ILE A 99 0.67 -15.87 15.04
C ILE A 99 0.34 -14.68 14.13
N LYS A 100 -0.20 -13.61 14.71
CA LYS A 100 -0.49 -12.37 14.00
C LYS A 100 0.77 -11.79 13.38
N HIS A 101 1.86 -11.69 14.15
CA HIS A 101 3.11 -11.16 13.64
C HIS A 101 3.72 -12.01 12.52
N GLU A 102 3.70 -13.34 12.66
CA GLU A 102 4.19 -14.27 11.64
C GLU A 102 3.35 -14.21 10.35
N ALA A 103 2.03 -14.13 10.49
CA ALA A 103 1.11 -13.97 9.35
C ALA A 103 1.31 -12.62 8.64
N GLU A 104 1.44 -11.52 9.39
CA GLU A 104 1.73 -10.20 8.82
C GLU A 104 3.10 -10.15 8.13
N ALA A 105 4.12 -10.78 8.72
CA ALA A 105 5.47 -10.86 8.16
C ALA A 105 5.50 -11.61 6.82
N LEU A 106 4.67 -12.65 6.67
CA LEU A 106 4.55 -13.40 5.42
C LEU A 106 4.04 -12.53 4.25
N TRP A 107 3.09 -11.64 4.53
CA TRP A 107 2.45 -10.80 3.50
C TRP A 107 3.14 -9.45 3.28
N SER A 108 3.99 -9.02 4.22
CA SER A 108 4.71 -7.74 4.16
C SER A 108 5.50 -7.51 2.86
N PRO A 109 6.28 -8.48 2.33
CA PRO A 109 7.00 -8.29 1.07
C PRO A 109 6.07 -8.03 -0.12
N PHE A 110 4.90 -8.68 -0.16
CA PHE A 110 3.91 -8.49 -1.22
C PHE A 110 3.22 -7.13 -1.12
N ALA A 111 2.95 -6.67 0.10
CA ALA A 111 2.45 -5.31 0.32
C ALA A 111 3.43 -4.28 -0.27
N VAL A 112 4.71 -4.38 0.08
CA VAL A 112 5.76 -3.48 -0.44
C VAL A 112 5.88 -3.58 -1.96
N PHE A 113 5.85 -4.79 -2.52
CA PHE A 113 5.90 -5.00 -3.96
C PHE A 113 4.75 -4.29 -4.70
N LEU A 114 3.52 -4.36 -4.19
CA LEU A 114 2.39 -3.65 -4.79
C LEU A 114 2.53 -2.13 -4.69
N LEU A 115 3.11 -1.60 -3.60
CA LEU A 115 3.40 -0.18 -3.49
C LEU A 115 4.47 0.28 -4.48
N ILE A 116 5.50 -0.54 -4.73
CA ILE A 116 6.52 -0.27 -5.77
C ILE A 116 5.86 -0.20 -7.14
N ILE A 117 4.99 -1.17 -7.47
CA ILE A 117 4.26 -1.18 -8.74
C ILE A 117 3.39 0.08 -8.86
N SER A 118 2.64 0.42 -7.81
CA SER A 118 1.82 1.63 -7.75
C SER A 118 2.66 2.89 -8.02
N ALA A 119 3.83 3.01 -7.39
CA ALA A 119 4.76 4.11 -7.61
C ALA A 119 5.26 4.18 -9.06
N ILE A 120 5.64 3.05 -9.66
CA ILE A 120 6.14 2.99 -11.04
C ILE A 120 5.05 3.42 -12.03
N PHE A 121 3.83 2.89 -11.89
CA PHE A 121 2.72 3.26 -12.77
C PHE A 121 2.34 4.73 -12.60
N PHE A 122 2.24 5.22 -11.36
CA PHE A 122 1.96 6.63 -11.11
C PHE A 122 3.04 7.53 -11.72
N ALA A 123 4.32 7.26 -11.43
CA ALA A 123 5.43 8.02 -11.99
C ALA A 123 5.42 7.99 -13.53
N GLY A 124 5.11 6.85 -14.14
CA GLY A 124 5.00 6.70 -15.60
C GLY A 124 3.89 7.57 -16.20
N PHE A 125 2.67 7.50 -15.68
CA PHE A 125 1.57 8.34 -16.17
C PHE A 125 1.81 9.84 -15.94
N LEU A 126 2.39 10.19 -14.79
CA LEU A 126 2.73 11.58 -14.48
C LEU A 126 3.84 12.11 -15.37
N SER A 127 4.84 11.28 -15.69
CA SER A 127 5.92 11.59 -16.63
C SER A 127 5.39 11.91 -18.03
N ILE A 128 4.41 11.15 -18.53
CA ILE A 128 3.73 11.42 -19.80
C ILE A 128 3.02 12.78 -19.77
N ALA A 129 2.31 13.09 -18.68
CA ALA A 129 1.62 14.37 -18.53
C ALA A 129 2.61 15.55 -18.48
N LEU A 130 3.75 15.38 -17.80
CA LEU A 130 4.83 16.37 -17.76
C LEU A 130 5.47 16.56 -19.13
N GLN A 131 5.75 15.49 -19.86
CA GLN A 131 6.35 15.57 -21.19
C GLN A 131 5.46 16.35 -22.16
N ARG A 132 4.15 16.04 -22.17
CA ARG A 132 3.15 16.79 -22.97
C ARG A 132 3.08 18.27 -22.57
N ARG A 133 3.22 18.55 -21.27
CA ARG A 133 3.21 19.92 -20.76
C ARG A 133 4.46 20.70 -21.16
N VAL A 134 5.62 20.06 -21.15
CA VAL A 134 6.89 20.65 -21.61
C VAL A 134 6.84 20.91 -23.11
N ASN A 135 6.33 19.95 -23.91
CA ASN A 135 6.16 20.12 -25.35
C ASN A 135 5.31 21.37 -25.66
N GLU A 136 4.19 21.55 -24.95
CA GLU A 136 3.35 22.76 -25.05
C GLU A 136 4.08 24.04 -24.62
N ALA A 137 5.03 23.94 -23.69
CA ALA A 137 5.76 25.09 -23.15
C ALA A 137 7.05 25.43 -23.93
N GLY A 138 7.42 24.66 -24.94
CA GLY A 138 8.67 24.82 -25.68
C GLY A 138 9.93 24.75 -24.79
N LYS A 139 9.92 23.95 -23.73
CA LYS A 139 11.03 23.89 -22.75
C LYS A 139 12.08 22.85 -23.10
N ASN A 140 13.31 23.08 -22.63
CA ASN A 140 14.46 22.23 -22.92
C ASN A 140 14.43 20.88 -22.15
N GLY A 141 15.23 19.92 -22.62
CA GLY A 141 15.31 18.58 -22.03
C GLY A 141 15.83 18.52 -20.59
N LEU A 142 16.58 19.53 -20.12
CA LEU A 142 17.05 19.58 -18.74
C LEU A 142 15.88 19.82 -17.75
N LEU A 143 14.97 20.73 -18.08
CA LEU A 143 13.77 20.98 -17.27
C LEU A 143 12.83 19.78 -17.26
N VAL A 144 12.75 19.05 -18.38
CA VAL A 144 12.02 17.77 -18.46
C VAL A 144 12.61 16.78 -17.45
N PHE A 145 13.91 16.58 -17.46
CA PHE A 145 14.59 15.63 -16.58
C PHE A 145 14.34 15.93 -15.10
N VAL A 146 14.49 17.20 -14.68
CA VAL A 146 14.22 17.63 -13.30
C VAL A 146 12.76 17.39 -12.91
N ALA A 147 11.82 17.69 -13.80
CA ALA A 147 10.41 17.45 -13.54
C ALA A 147 10.08 15.95 -13.41
N HIS A 148 10.75 15.09 -14.17
CA HIS A 148 10.61 13.63 -14.01
C HIS A 148 11.10 13.19 -12.64
N LEU A 149 12.26 13.65 -12.18
CA LEU A 149 12.72 13.36 -10.81
C LEU A 149 11.68 13.80 -9.77
N GLY A 150 11.05 14.97 -9.99
CA GLY A 150 9.94 15.44 -9.17
C GLY A 150 8.72 14.52 -9.19
N ALA A 151 8.33 14.04 -10.37
CA ALA A 151 7.24 13.08 -10.52
C ALA A 151 7.51 11.76 -9.79
N TRP A 152 8.73 11.23 -9.90
CA TRP A 152 9.13 10.02 -9.18
C TRP A 152 9.09 10.24 -7.66
N ALA A 153 9.65 11.34 -7.16
CA ALA A 153 9.63 11.64 -5.73
C ALA A 153 8.19 11.77 -5.18
N LEU A 154 7.30 12.46 -5.91
CA LEU A 154 5.90 12.57 -5.51
C LEU A 154 5.19 11.22 -5.59
N ALA A 155 5.34 10.50 -6.70
CA ALA A 155 4.67 9.22 -6.92
C ALA A 155 5.07 8.18 -5.87
N THR A 156 6.36 8.10 -5.53
CA THR A 156 6.85 7.24 -4.46
C THR A 156 6.26 7.64 -3.11
N PHE A 157 6.26 8.93 -2.76
CA PHE A 157 5.68 9.39 -1.49
C PHE A 157 4.19 9.03 -1.38
N ILE A 158 3.40 9.30 -2.41
CA ILE A 158 1.96 9.02 -2.42
C ILE A 158 1.69 7.51 -2.40
N ALA A 159 2.42 6.72 -3.18
CA ALA A 159 2.24 5.28 -3.19
C ALA A 159 2.63 4.64 -1.85
N PHE A 160 3.68 5.15 -1.18
CA PHE A 160 4.13 4.63 0.10
C PHE A 160 3.43 5.26 1.31
N GLU A 161 2.55 6.24 1.14
CA GLU A 161 1.77 6.87 2.21
C GLU A 161 1.14 5.87 3.20
N PRO A 162 0.45 4.79 2.79
CA PRO A 162 -0.12 3.82 3.73
C PRO A 162 0.94 3.13 4.58
N PHE A 163 2.06 2.71 3.98
CA PHE A 163 3.18 2.11 4.70
C PHE A 163 3.82 3.11 5.68
N LEU A 164 4.09 4.33 5.21
CA LEU A 164 4.66 5.38 6.04
C LEU A 164 3.74 5.72 7.22
N THR A 165 2.44 5.75 7.00
CA THR A 165 1.45 6.05 8.05
C THR A 165 1.37 4.92 9.06
N HIS A 166 1.33 3.67 8.59
CA HIS A 166 1.36 2.48 9.43
C HIS A 166 2.58 2.45 10.37
N HIS A 167 3.73 2.95 9.90
CA HIS A 167 4.98 2.98 10.67
C HIS A 167 5.26 4.34 11.35
N GLY A 168 4.35 5.31 11.30
CA GLY A 168 4.54 6.64 11.91
C GLY A 168 5.62 7.50 11.25
N LEU A 169 5.97 7.21 9.99
CA LEU A 169 7.06 7.83 9.23
C LEU A 169 6.60 8.94 8.27
N THR A 170 5.29 9.14 8.07
CA THR A 170 4.75 10.07 7.06
C THR A 170 5.31 11.48 7.19
N LYS A 171 5.42 12.01 8.41
CA LYS A 171 5.96 13.36 8.64
C LYS A 171 7.42 13.46 8.22
N ALA A 172 8.24 12.47 8.57
CA ALA A 172 9.67 12.45 8.23
C ALA A 172 9.90 12.40 6.72
N TRP A 173 9.03 11.68 5.99
CA TRP A 173 9.15 11.51 4.54
C TRP A 173 8.35 12.52 3.71
N SER A 174 7.54 13.38 4.35
CA SER A 174 6.77 14.44 3.67
C SER A 174 7.64 15.36 2.82
N VAL A 175 8.91 15.55 3.21
CA VAL A 175 9.90 16.31 2.43
C VAL A 175 10.09 15.74 1.03
N GLY A 176 9.97 14.42 0.83
CA GLY A 176 10.05 13.79 -0.49
C GLY A 176 8.88 14.17 -1.39
N GLY A 177 7.66 14.16 -0.86
CA GLY A 177 6.48 14.62 -1.59
C GLY A 177 6.54 16.10 -1.93
N ILE A 178 6.96 16.94 -0.97
CA ILE A 178 7.13 18.38 -1.16
C ILE A 178 8.21 18.68 -2.21
N ALA A 179 9.38 18.04 -2.10
CA ALA A 179 10.45 18.17 -3.08
C ALA A 179 9.95 17.76 -4.47
N GLY A 180 9.16 16.68 -4.55
CA GLY A 180 8.53 16.24 -5.79
C GLY A 180 7.71 17.35 -6.46
N ILE A 181 6.82 17.99 -5.70
CA ILE A 181 6.01 19.12 -6.19
C ILE A 181 6.90 20.29 -6.63
N VAL A 182 7.86 20.69 -5.79
CA VAL A 182 8.75 21.83 -6.05
C VAL A 182 9.54 21.64 -7.35
N LEU A 183 10.06 20.44 -7.61
CA LEU A 183 10.82 20.14 -8.82
C LEU A 183 9.95 20.18 -10.09
N MET A 184 8.64 19.96 -9.98
CA MET A 184 7.71 20.06 -11.11
C MET A 184 7.20 21.48 -11.37
N LEU A 185 7.23 22.39 -10.38
CA LEU A 185 6.69 23.75 -10.49
C LEU A 185 7.13 24.52 -11.75
N PRO A 186 8.39 24.50 -12.18
CA PRO A 186 8.83 25.23 -13.38
C PRO A 186 8.08 24.80 -14.64
N VAL A 187 7.75 23.51 -14.77
CA VAL A 187 6.98 22.96 -15.89
C VAL A 187 5.50 23.29 -15.78
N VAL A 188 4.94 23.24 -14.57
CA VAL A 188 3.55 23.60 -14.30
C VAL A 188 3.29 25.07 -14.66
N LEU A 189 4.16 25.98 -14.21
CA LEU A 189 3.99 27.42 -14.32
C LEU A 189 4.44 28.02 -15.66
N ALA A 190 5.18 27.27 -16.48
CA ALA A 190 5.65 27.76 -17.78
C ALA A 190 4.50 28.37 -18.63
N GLY A 191 4.77 29.32 -19.52
CA GLY A 191 3.78 29.77 -20.53
C GLY A 191 3.39 28.63 -21.49
N ALA A 192 2.40 28.85 -22.34
CA ALA A 192 2.46 28.20 -23.66
C ALA A 192 3.72 28.76 -24.35
N GLY A 193 4.50 27.91 -25.02
CA GLY A 193 5.54 28.42 -25.91
C GLY A 193 4.87 29.30 -26.95
N GLN A 194 5.41 30.48 -27.22
CA GLN A 194 5.13 31.13 -28.50
C GLN A 194 5.54 30.09 -29.54
N ALA A 195 4.56 29.51 -30.23
CA ALA A 195 4.82 28.98 -31.55
C ALA A 195 5.54 30.11 -32.28
N ASP A 196 6.72 29.82 -32.80
CA ASP A 196 7.49 30.78 -33.58
C ASP A 196 6.53 31.42 -34.59
N ASP A 197 6.19 32.68 -34.33
CA ASP A 197 5.64 33.59 -35.33
C ASP A 197 6.80 33.94 -36.25
N HIS A 198 7.28 32.93 -36.96
CA HIS A 198 7.99 33.13 -38.20
C HIS A 198 6.91 33.43 -39.23
N GLY A 199 6.44 34.69 -39.20
CA GLY A 199 5.87 35.31 -40.37
C GLY A 199 6.89 35.25 -41.49
N HIS A 200 6.79 34.21 -42.32
CA HIS A 200 7.33 34.10 -43.68
C HIS A 200 6.51 33.06 -44.45
#